data_AF-A0A172WF70-F1
#
_entry.id   AF-A0A172WF70-F1
#
_cell.length_a   1.000
_cell.length_b   1.000
_cell.length_c   1.000
_cell.angle_alpha   90.00
_cell.angle_beta   90.00
_cell.angle_gamma   90.00
#
_symmetry.space_group_name_H-M   'P 1'
#
loop_
_entity.id
_entity.type
_entity.pdbx_description
1 polymer ?
#
loop_
_entity_poly.entity_id
_entity_poly.type
_entity_poly.pdbx_seq_one_letter_code
_entity_poly.pdbx_strand_id
1 'polypeptide(L)'
;MPRKRRLPDVVSIKLPVYQPPEDIFEVVFESEDAREMAEKIIEHIKRNGRMGWDEYRSIFPPEKHYLYFRVIKRLEALGFISRGAYHTYILSKKFCDRMEHLSKLWLFKIGKVEEIW
;
A
#
# COMPACT_ATOMS: atom_id res chain seq x y z
N MET A 1 -58.44 15.99 -2.68
CA MET A 1 -57.32 15.79 -3.64
C MET A 1 -56.00 15.78 -2.87
N PRO A 2 -55.11 14.80 -3.06
CA PRO A 2 -53.83 14.76 -2.37
C PRO A 2 -52.94 15.90 -2.88
N ARG A 3 -52.38 16.71 -1.97
CA ARG A 3 -51.42 17.77 -2.32
C ARG A 3 -50.18 17.12 -2.94
N LYS A 4 -49.84 17.47 -4.20
CA LYS A 4 -48.59 17.05 -4.84
C LYS A 4 -47.41 17.46 -3.94
N ARG A 5 -46.57 16.51 -3.54
CA ARG A 5 -45.33 16.80 -2.82
C ARG A 5 -44.45 17.67 -3.70
N ARG A 6 -44.05 18.86 -3.22
CA ARG A 6 -43.06 19.69 -3.91
C ARG A 6 -41.71 19.01 -3.75
N LEU A 7 -41.10 18.63 -4.86
CA LEU A 7 -39.70 18.22 -4.87
C LEU A 7 -38.85 19.46 -4.59
N PRO A 8 -37.72 19.34 -3.85
CA PRO A 8 -36.83 20.48 -3.62
C PRO A 8 -36.25 20.96 -4.95
N ASP A 9 -36.16 22.28 -5.12
CA ASP A 9 -35.66 22.93 -6.35
C ASP A 9 -34.16 22.66 -6.59
N VAL A 10 -33.42 22.28 -5.54
CA VAL A 10 -31.98 21.99 -5.61
C VAL A 10 -31.67 20.74 -4.79
N VAL A 11 -30.96 19.80 -5.42
CA VAL A 11 -30.38 18.62 -4.77
C VAL A 11 -28.86 18.81 -4.74
N SER A 12 -28.29 19.02 -3.55
CA SER A 12 -26.84 19.12 -3.39
C SER A 12 -26.23 17.72 -3.28
N ILE A 13 -25.74 17.21 -4.42
CA ILE A 13 -24.95 15.98 -4.45
C ILE A 13 -23.50 16.37 -4.11
N LYS A 14 -23.00 15.95 -2.94
CA LYS A 14 -21.56 16.01 -2.66
C LYS A 14 -20.88 14.98 -3.57
N LEU A 15 -20.30 15.44 -4.67
CA LEU A 15 -19.41 14.61 -5.47
C LEU A 15 -18.17 14.30 -4.61
N PRO A 16 -17.87 13.02 -4.32
CA PRO A 16 -16.64 12.69 -3.63
C PRO A 16 -15.48 13.10 -4.54
N VAL A 17 -14.71 14.10 -4.11
CA VAL A 17 -13.43 14.44 -4.75
C VAL A 17 -12.50 13.28 -4.43
N TYR A 18 -12.18 12.46 -5.42
CA TYR A 18 -11.19 11.40 -5.26
C TYR A 18 -9.83 12.08 -5.04
N GLN A 19 -9.42 12.18 -3.78
CA GLN A 19 -8.05 12.55 -3.44
C GLN A 19 -7.21 11.28 -3.64
N PRO A 20 -6.23 11.30 -4.56
CA PRO A 20 -5.33 10.16 -4.70
C PRO A 20 -4.55 9.98 -3.39
N PRO A 21 -4.37 8.73 -2.93
CA PRO A 21 -3.59 8.45 -1.73
C PRO A 21 -2.13 8.89 -1.92
N GLU A 22 -1.53 9.44 -0.87
CA GLU A 22 -0.16 9.96 -0.92
C GLU A 22 0.88 8.86 -0.69
N ASP A 23 0.53 7.82 0.07
CA ASP A 23 1.37 6.65 0.33
C ASP A 23 0.71 5.35 -0.16
N ILE A 24 1.53 4.46 -0.71
CA ILE A 24 1.15 3.08 -1.03
C ILE A 24 0.55 2.35 0.17
N PHE A 25 1.06 2.60 1.39
CA PHE A 25 0.54 1.96 2.59
C PHE A 25 -0.86 2.44 2.96
N GLU A 26 -1.31 3.61 2.49
CA GLU A 26 -2.69 4.03 2.67
C GLU A 26 -3.68 3.15 1.91
N VAL A 27 -3.25 2.67 0.74
CA VAL A 27 -4.03 1.76 -0.11
C VAL A 27 -3.97 0.34 0.45
N VAL A 28 -2.80 -0.06 0.95
CA VAL A 28 -2.57 -1.44 1.40
C VAL A 28 -3.15 -1.67 2.80
N PHE A 29 -3.13 -0.69 3.68
CA PHE A 29 -3.54 -0.82 5.08
C PHE A 29 -4.59 0.22 5.46
N GLU A 30 -5.67 -0.25 6.08
CA GLU A 30 -6.77 0.60 6.55
C GLU A 30 -6.48 1.27 7.91
N SER A 31 -5.62 0.65 8.72
CA SER A 31 -5.30 1.09 10.08
C SER A 31 -3.99 1.86 10.10
N GLU A 32 -3.98 3.01 10.77
CA GLU A 32 -2.80 3.86 10.98
C GLU A 32 -1.63 3.07 11.61
N ASP A 33 -1.92 2.30 12.67
CA ASP A 33 -0.91 1.46 13.34
C ASP A 33 -0.25 0.45 12.39
N ALA A 34 -1.00 -0.08 11.41
CA ALA A 34 -0.48 -1.02 10.43
C ALA A 34 0.39 -0.32 9.38
N ARG A 35 0.07 0.93 9.03
CA ARG A 35 0.86 1.78 8.12
C ARG A 35 2.19 2.14 8.75
N GLU A 36 2.17 2.70 9.96
CA GLU A 36 3.39 3.05 10.71
C GLU A 36 4.31 1.83 10.90
N MET A 37 3.72 0.66 11.16
CA MET A 37 4.47 -0.57 11.30
C MET A 37 5.10 -1.03 9.99
N ALA A 38 4.36 -0.95 8.88
CA ALA A 38 4.88 -1.28 7.56
C ALA A 38 6.06 -0.35 7.19
N GLU A 39 5.92 0.95 7.42
CA GLU A 39 6.99 1.92 7.21
C GLU A 39 8.23 1.57 8.03
N LYS A 40 8.08 1.33 9.34
CA LYS A 40 9.21 0.94 10.21
C LYS A 40 9.91 -0.33 9.75
N ILE A 41 9.16 -1.35 9.32
CA ILE A 41 9.74 -2.59 8.76
C ILE A 41 10.57 -2.27 7.52
N ILE A 42 10.03 -1.48 6.60
CA ILE A 42 10.68 -1.14 5.34
C ILE A 42 11.91 -0.27 5.57
N GLU A 43 11.83 0.72 6.47
CA GLU A 43 12.99 1.52 6.86
C GLU A 43 14.09 0.68 7.49
N HIS A 44 13.73 -0.25 8.37
CA HIS A 44 14.69 -1.17 8.99
C HIS A 44 15.41 -2.02 7.94
N ILE A 45 14.66 -2.58 6.99
CA ILE A 45 15.25 -3.35 5.87
C ILE A 45 16.10 -2.43 4.96
N LYS A 46 15.69 -1.17 4.70
CA LYS A 46 16.50 -0.22 3.90
C LYS A 46 17.84 0.09 4.58
N ARG A 47 17.84 0.29 5.91
CA ARG A 47 19.05 0.63 6.67
C ARG A 47 19.99 -0.57 6.82
N ASN A 48 19.46 -1.76 7.08
CA ASN A 48 20.25 -2.96 7.40
C ASN A 48 20.41 -3.93 6.21
N GLY A 49 19.72 -3.67 5.10
CA GLY A 49 19.63 -4.52 3.91
C GLY A 49 18.70 -5.73 4.06
N ARG A 50 18.42 -6.17 5.29
CA ARG A 50 17.54 -7.31 5.60
C ARG A 50 16.95 -7.18 7.01
N MET A 51 15.93 -7.96 7.30
CA MET A 51 15.34 -8.11 8.63
C MET A 51 15.16 -9.58 8.98
N GLY A 52 15.77 -10.06 10.07
CA GLY A 52 15.55 -11.40 10.60
C GLY A 52 14.14 -11.62 11.13
N TRP A 53 13.67 -12.87 11.11
CA TRP A 53 12.30 -13.21 11.54
C TRP A 53 11.99 -12.91 13.00
N ASP A 54 13.00 -12.88 13.88
CA ASP A 54 12.83 -12.60 15.32
C ASP A 54 13.12 -11.14 15.69
N GLU A 55 13.66 -10.33 14.78
CA GLU A 55 14.03 -8.93 15.05
C GLU A 55 12.83 -8.05 15.37
N TYR A 56 11.62 -8.44 14.98
CA TYR A 56 10.41 -7.70 15.35
C TYR A 56 10.23 -7.54 16.87
N ARG A 57 10.79 -8.46 17.68
CA ARG A 57 10.70 -8.41 19.14
C ARG A 57 11.49 -7.26 19.74
N SER A 58 12.55 -6.80 19.08
CA SER A 58 13.34 -5.65 19.52
C SER A 58 12.84 -4.34 18.89
N ILE A 59 12.22 -4.41 17.72
CA ILE A 59 11.71 -3.23 16.99
C ILE A 59 10.35 -2.77 17.53
N PHE A 60 9.49 -3.71 17.93
CA PHE A 60 8.11 -3.42 18.32
C PHE A 60 7.81 -3.91 19.74
N PRO A 61 6.99 -3.15 20.49
CA PRO A 61 6.60 -3.55 21.83
C PRO A 61 5.67 -4.78 21.78
N PRO A 62 5.62 -5.61 22.85
CA PRO A 62 4.90 -6.89 22.86
C PRO A 62 3.44 -6.79 22.46
N GLU A 63 2.76 -5.70 22.82
CA GLU A 63 1.34 -5.48 22.50
C GLU A 63 1.10 -5.39 20.99
N LYS A 64 2.11 -5.02 20.20
CA LYS A 64 2.00 -4.85 18.74
C LYS A 64 2.47 -6.08 17.96
N HIS A 65 2.94 -7.15 18.61
CA HIS A 65 3.46 -8.35 17.93
C HIS A 65 2.42 -9.07 17.08
N TYR A 66 1.15 -9.10 17.51
CA TYR A 66 0.08 -9.71 16.71
C TYR A 66 -0.12 -8.98 15.37
N LEU A 67 -0.02 -7.65 15.39
CA LEU A 67 -0.20 -6.81 14.22
C LEU A 67 0.96 -6.99 13.25
N TYR A 68 2.18 -7.13 13.76
CA TYR A 68 3.38 -7.42 12.96
C TYR A 68 3.18 -8.62 12.04
N PHE A 69 2.68 -9.74 12.57
CA PHE A 69 2.47 -10.93 11.75
C PHE A 69 1.43 -10.72 10.64
N ARG A 70 0.45 -9.85 10.86
CA ARG A 70 -0.54 -9.49 9.83
C ARG A 70 0.10 -8.59 8.77
N VAL A 71 0.87 -7.59 9.19
CA VAL A 71 1.55 -6.63 8.30
C VAL A 71 2.59 -7.35 7.43
N ILE A 72 3.49 -8.13 8.04
CA ILE A 72 4.56 -8.82 7.32
C ILE A 72 4.02 -9.80 6.28
N LYS A 73 2.97 -10.57 6.61
CA LYS A 73 2.32 -11.49 5.67
C LYS A 73 1.67 -10.76 4.51
N ARG A 74 1.08 -9.57 4.76
CA ARG A 74 0.47 -8.76 3.70
C ARG A 74 1.53 -8.16 2.79
N LEU A 75 2.64 -7.66 3.36
CA LEU A 75 3.79 -7.18 2.58
C LEU A 75 4.40 -8.30 1.72
N GLU A 76 4.52 -9.50 2.27
CA GLU A 76 5.01 -10.68 1.55
C GLU A 76 4.04 -11.10 0.43
N ALA A 77 2.74 -11.18 0.72
CA ALA A 77 1.72 -11.59 -0.24
C ALA A 77 1.60 -10.62 -1.43
N LEU A 78 1.76 -9.32 -1.18
CA LEU A 78 1.76 -8.30 -2.23
C LEU A 78 3.11 -8.18 -2.93
N GLY A 79 4.14 -8.87 -2.42
CA GLY A 79 5.45 -8.92 -3.04
C GLY A 79 6.32 -7.69 -2.77
N PHE A 80 5.97 -6.82 -1.81
CA PHE A 80 6.85 -5.72 -1.38
C PHE A 80 8.15 -6.24 -0.75
N ILE A 81 8.05 -7.35 -0.03
CA ILE A 81 9.18 -8.06 0.56
C ILE A 81 9.23 -9.50 0.05
N SER A 82 10.41 -10.09 0.07
CA SER A 82 10.64 -11.49 -0.24
C SER A 82 11.48 -12.16 0.85
N ARG A 83 11.47 -13.50 0.86
CA ARG A 83 12.32 -14.28 1.76
C ARG A 83 13.74 -14.30 1.22
N GLY A 84 14.67 -13.77 2.01
CA GLY A 84 16.11 -13.86 1.80
C GLY A 84 16.69 -15.16 2.39
N ALA A 85 18.01 -15.27 2.32
CA ALA A 85 18.74 -16.36 2.98
C ALA A 85 18.64 -16.24 4.52
N TYR A 86 18.80 -17.37 5.22
CA TYR A 86 18.90 -17.41 6.69
C TYR A 86 17.70 -16.81 7.44
N HIS A 87 16.46 -17.14 7.04
CA HIS A 87 15.24 -16.66 7.72
C HIS A 87 15.18 -15.13 7.83
N THR A 88 15.44 -14.45 6.72
CA THR A 88 15.37 -12.99 6.63
C THR A 88 14.34 -12.55 5.62
N TYR A 89 13.85 -11.32 5.79
CA TYR A 89 13.06 -10.58 4.82
C TYR A 89 13.95 -9.54 4.14
N ILE A 90 13.79 -9.39 2.82
CA ILE A 90 14.48 -8.39 2.00
C ILE A 90 13.47 -7.67 1.13
N LEU A 91 13.80 -6.45 0.67
CA LEU A 91 12.97 -5.75 -0.30
C LEU A 91 12.98 -6.48 -1.65
N SER A 92 11.81 -6.61 -2.26
CA SER A 92 11.66 -7.35 -3.50
C SER A 92 11.95 -6.47 -4.72
N LYS A 93 13.21 -6.50 -5.19
CA LYS A 93 13.59 -5.80 -6.43
C LYS A 93 12.76 -6.26 -7.64
N LYS A 94 12.49 -7.58 -7.71
CA LYS A 94 11.68 -8.19 -8.78
C LYS A 94 10.26 -7.65 -8.85
N PHE A 95 9.67 -7.24 -7.71
CA PHE A 95 8.35 -6.63 -7.68
C PHE A 95 8.39 -5.22 -8.27
N CYS A 96 9.37 -4.40 -7.89
CA CYS A 96 9.57 -3.08 -8.48
C CYS A 96 9.74 -3.15 -10.01
N ASP A 97 10.63 -4.03 -10.50
CA ASP A 97 10.89 -4.20 -11.93
C ASP A 97 9.61 -4.60 -12.70
N ARG A 98 8.76 -5.45 -12.10
CA ARG A 98 7.49 -5.88 -12.69
C ARG A 98 6.46 -4.76 -12.72
N MET A 99 6.37 -3.97 -11.64
CA MET A 99 5.45 -2.82 -11.57
C MET A 99 5.84 -1.74 -12.57
N GLU A 100 7.14 -1.47 -12.73
CA GLU A 100 7.65 -0.54 -13.74
C GLU A 100 7.34 -1.03 -15.16
N HIS A 101 7.53 -2.32 -15.42
CA HIS A 101 7.19 -2.88 -16.73
C HIS A 101 5.68 -2.82 -16.99
N LEU A 102 4.85 -3.14 -15.99
CA LEU A 102 3.40 -3.06 -16.09
C LEU A 102 2.94 -1.63 -16.38
N SER A 103 3.51 -0.63 -15.70
CA SER A 103 3.15 0.78 -15.92
C SER A 103 3.51 1.24 -17.33
N LYS A 104 4.70 0.88 -17.85
CA LYS A 104 5.11 1.16 -19.22
C LYS A 104 4.18 0.52 -20.26
N LEU A 105 3.85 -0.77 -20.09
CA LEU A 105 2.93 -1.48 -20.99
C LEU A 105 1.52 -0.88 -20.96
N TRP A 106 1.07 -0.47 -19.77
CA TRP A 106 -0.24 0.17 -19.64
C TRP A 106 -0.28 1.53 -20.33
N LEU A 107 0.75 2.36 -20.16
CA LEU A 107 0.89 3.64 -20.86
C LEU A 107 0.87 3.46 -22.38
N PHE A 108 1.57 2.46 -22.90
CA PHE A 108 1.53 2.08 -24.31
C PHE A 108 0.11 1.70 -24.76
N LYS A 109 -0.60 0.90 -23.96
CA LYS A 109 -1.94 0.42 -24.30
C LYS A 109 -3.01 1.52 -24.32
N ILE A 110 -2.89 2.53 -23.47
CA ILE A 110 -3.84 3.66 -23.42
C ILE A 110 -3.54 4.75 -24.47
N GLY A 111 -2.52 4.56 -25.33
CA GLY A 111 -2.23 5.47 -26.44
C GLY A 111 -1.63 6.82 -26.05
N LYS A 112 -1.27 7.04 -24.78
CA LYS A 112 -0.62 8.29 -24.34
C LYS A 112 0.85 8.42 -24.77
N VAL A 113 1.36 7.46 -25.55
CA VAL A 113 2.78 7.38 -25.94
C VAL A 113 3.11 8.28 -27.13
N GLU A 114 2.11 8.85 -27.82
CA GLU A 114 2.34 9.83 -28.90
C GLU A 114 2.98 11.15 -28.41
N GLU A 115 3.11 11.37 -27.08
CA GLU A 115 3.76 12.55 -26.49
C GLU A 115 5.16 12.28 -25.89
N ILE A 116 5.70 11.05 -25.94
CA ILE A 116 6.89 10.66 -25.13
C ILE A 116 8.17 10.38 -25.96
N TRP A 117 8.14 10.51 -27.30
CA TRP A 117 9.37 10.47 -28.13
C TRP A 117 9.38 11.53 -29.23
#